data_AF-A0A1I7WVU8-F1
#
_entry.id   AF-A0A1I7WVU8-F1
#
_cell.length_a   1.000
_cell.length_b   1.000
_cell.length_c   1.000
_cell.angle_alpha   90.00
_cell.angle_beta   90.00
_cell.angle_gamma   90.00
#
_symmetry.space_group_name_H-M   'P 1'
#
loop_
_entity.id
_entity.type
_entity.pdbx_description
1 polymer ?
#
loop_
_entity_poly.entity_id
_entity_poly.type
_entity_poly.pdbx_seq_one_letter_code
_entity_poly.pdbx_strand_id
1 'polypeptide(L)'
;MPEEEPAADRPAYKLSAGFSVGLICLGLGNLKYKLEIDLYNRSFKMYYMSFLLTQEGPNVNVHLTGHPATIALGLMYLRTGNKAIARELALPETITLLEAIRPDLAQVPLIVRDYMKASLKWGEDDDIIVTEPENNYWDEIVDRETIAQVFVYAITGACFALALKYVSTGSVENDRVLSLLTDYINIFLPDNPRRTHQRVCEYAGLNVSSLCSDMLLISMALVMTSYGDMSTIQMARLFRMKEQMASWVRSPRKHHEQCEAHRALALMFLGKGRYAFKRDNLSIALLIISFYPIINHNVADNRLYHQPLRFMWVRAVEPRLLVPNEPIICHAPFLLPSLDDLSAIEVGGASLETVRFDLTKEDRRKELESALNQGYGRLQLSTTGMLVYFALKWCILIRLRLLYLQ
;
A
#
# COMPACT_ATOMS: atom_id res chain seq x y z
N MET A 1 4.97 16.16 41.06
CA MET A 1 4.28 16.23 39.76
C MET A 1 4.64 14.96 39.01
N PRO A 2 3.70 14.26 38.34
CA PRO A 2 4.13 13.24 37.40
C PRO A 2 5.08 13.90 36.41
N GLU A 3 6.22 13.29 36.14
CA GLU A 3 7.16 13.77 35.12
C GLU A 3 6.37 13.99 33.83
N GLU A 4 6.26 15.25 33.39
CA GLU A 4 5.55 15.57 32.16
C GLU A 4 6.15 14.75 31.02
N GLU A 5 5.32 14.01 30.26
CA GLU A 5 5.77 13.32 29.06
C GLU A 5 6.61 14.29 28.22
N PRO A 6 7.82 13.90 27.76
CA PRO A 6 8.64 14.78 26.96
C PRO A 6 7.81 15.31 25.77
N ALA A 7 7.79 16.64 25.62
CA ALA A 7 6.99 17.29 24.58
C ALA A 7 7.46 16.95 23.15
N ALA A 8 8.75 16.60 23.01
CA ALA A 8 9.34 16.19 21.76
C ALA A 8 8.84 14.80 21.34
N ASP A 9 8.46 14.67 20.06
CA ASP A 9 8.14 13.40 19.37
C ASP A 9 6.96 12.58 19.93
N ARG A 10 6.08 13.19 20.74
CA ARG A 10 4.80 12.58 21.18
C ARG A 10 3.98 11.95 20.04
N PRO A 11 3.89 12.54 18.83
CA PRO A 11 3.14 11.92 17.73
C PRO A 11 3.73 10.59 17.28
N ALA A 12 5.04 10.50 17.13
CA ALA A 12 5.71 9.27 16.72
C ALA A 12 5.60 8.17 17.78
N TYR A 13 5.70 8.53 19.06
CA TYR A 13 5.49 7.59 20.17
C TYR A 13 4.10 6.98 20.13
N LYS A 14 3.07 7.82 20.00
CA LYS A 14 1.67 7.35 19.99
C LYS A 14 1.35 6.53 18.77
N LEU A 15 1.86 6.93 17.61
CA LEU A 15 1.71 6.16 16.39
C LEU A 15 2.33 4.77 16.55
N SER A 16 3.49 4.68 17.19
CA SER A 16 4.14 3.40 17.52
C SER A 16 3.32 2.56 18.49
N ALA A 17 2.76 3.18 19.53
CA ALA A 17 1.87 2.49 20.45
C ALA A 17 0.61 1.96 19.75
N GLY A 18 0.03 2.73 18.81
CA GLY A 18 -1.06 2.29 17.94
C GLY A 18 -0.68 1.07 17.09
N PHE A 19 0.50 1.09 16.48
CA PHE A 19 1.04 -0.07 15.76
C PHE A 19 1.22 -1.29 16.67
N SER A 20 1.79 -1.11 17.87
CA SER A 20 2.02 -2.20 18.83
C SER A 20 0.70 -2.84 19.26
N VAL A 21 -0.31 -2.05 19.64
CA VAL A 21 -1.64 -2.55 20.00
C VAL A 21 -2.28 -3.30 18.83
N GLY A 22 -2.21 -2.72 17.63
CA GLY A 22 -2.72 -3.36 16.41
C GLY A 22 -2.05 -4.70 16.11
N LEU A 23 -0.73 -4.81 16.29
CA LEU A 23 0.03 -6.06 16.13
C LEU A 23 -0.28 -7.09 17.21
N ILE A 24 -0.45 -6.67 18.47
CA ILE A 24 -0.81 -7.56 19.59
C ILE A 24 -2.20 -8.17 19.39
N CYS A 25 -3.13 -7.42 18.78
CA CYS A 25 -4.51 -7.84 18.55
C CYS A 25 -4.80 -8.24 17.09
N LEU A 26 -3.75 -8.45 16.29
CA LEU A 26 -3.82 -8.59 14.83
C LEU A 26 -4.81 -9.65 14.37
N GLY A 27 -5.86 -9.22 13.66
CA GLY A 27 -6.88 -10.10 13.08
C GLY A 27 -7.70 -10.92 14.08
N LEU A 28 -7.58 -10.66 15.39
CA LEU A 28 -8.34 -11.37 16.42
C LEU A 28 -9.78 -10.86 16.54
N GLY A 29 -10.06 -9.65 16.04
CA GLY A 29 -11.36 -9.00 16.23
C GLY A 29 -11.80 -9.04 17.68
N ASN A 30 -13.03 -9.47 17.94
CA ASN A 30 -13.59 -9.48 19.29
C ASN A 30 -13.04 -10.61 20.20
N LEU A 31 -12.29 -11.58 19.67
CA LEU A 31 -11.95 -12.82 20.40
C LEU A 31 -11.02 -12.61 21.60
N LYS A 32 -10.15 -11.60 21.58
CA LYS A 32 -9.26 -11.30 22.72
C LYS A 32 -10.01 -10.66 23.91
N TYR A 33 -11.22 -10.13 23.68
CA TYR A 33 -12.01 -9.47 24.74
C TYR A 33 -12.65 -10.44 25.73
N LYS A 34 -12.65 -11.74 25.43
CA LYS A 34 -13.17 -12.75 26.37
C LYS A 34 -12.18 -13.19 27.44
N LEU A 35 -10.89 -12.89 27.32
CA LEU A 35 -9.90 -13.50 28.22
C LEU A 35 -9.33 -12.64 29.35
N GLU A 36 -9.37 -11.30 29.34
CA GLU A 36 -8.71 -10.58 30.47
C GLU A 36 -8.99 -9.07 30.64
N ILE A 37 -10.15 -8.53 30.23
CA ILE A 37 -10.55 -7.16 30.62
C ILE A 37 -12.06 -7.13 30.96
N ASP A 38 -12.41 -7.77 32.07
CA ASP A 38 -13.75 -7.69 32.71
C ASP A 38 -13.86 -6.49 33.68
N LEU A 39 -12.92 -5.54 33.58
CA LEU A 39 -12.87 -4.34 34.40
C LEU A 39 -13.53 -3.17 33.66
N TYR A 40 -14.81 -3.00 33.97
CA TYR A 40 -15.61 -1.77 33.84
C TYR A 40 -16.32 -1.49 32.51
N ASN A 41 -17.55 -2.00 32.44
CA ASN A 41 -18.66 -1.54 31.62
C ASN A 41 -18.89 -0.02 31.73
N ARG A 42 -18.30 0.76 30.82
CA ARG A 42 -18.83 2.02 30.27
C ARG A 42 -17.95 2.47 29.10
N SER A 43 -18.50 2.38 27.89
CA SER A 43 -17.99 3.02 26.67
C SER A 43 -16.55 2.69 26.29
N PHE A 44 -16.38 1.54 25.63
CA PHE A 44 -15.17 1.04 24.98
C PHE A 44 -14.40 2.09 24.14
N LYS A 45 -15.11 3.13 23.66
CA LYS A 45 -14.60 4.27 22.86
C LYS A 45 -13.63 5.18 23.63
N MET A 46 -13.69 5.22 24.96
CA MET A 46 -13.03 6.24 25.79
C MET A 46 -11.75 5.73 26.47
N TYR A 47 -11.67 4.44 26.86
CA TYR A 47 -10.57 3.92 27.70
C TYR A 47 -9.34 3.38 26.92
N TYR A 48 -9.53 2.76 25.76
CA TYR A 48 -8.38 2.38 24.90
C TYR A 48 -7.75 3.58 24.21
N MET A 49 -8.59 4.56 23.91
CA MET A 49 -8.12 5.91 23.64
C MET A 49 -7.32 6.40 24.85
N SER A 50 -7.82 6.37 26.10
CA SER A 50 -7.14 6.96 27.29
C SER A 50 -5.63 6.67 27.45
N PHE A 51 -5.12 5.50 27.04
CA PHE A 51 -3.67 5.19 27.09
C PHE A 51 -2.86 5.83 25.94
N LEU A 52 -3.49 6.08 24.79
CA LEU A 52 -2.95 6.83 23.65
C LEU A 52 -3.27 8.34 23.74
N LEU A 53 -4.18 8.75 24.62
CA LEU A 53 -4.61 10.12 24.81
C LEU A 53 -3.71 10.85 25.80
N THR A 54 -3.02 11.87 25.30
CA THR A 54 -2.55 12.94 26.16
C THR A 54 -3.80 13.80 26.34
N GLN A 55 -4.34 13.82 27.55
CA GLN A 55 -5.36 14.79 27.90
C GLN A 55 -4.67 16.16 27.94
N GLU A 56 -5.05 17.04 27.02
CA GLU A 56 -4.68 18.45 27.09
C GLU A 56 -5.87 19.19 27.70
N GLY A 57 -5.89 19.28 29.03
CA GLY A 57 -7.04 19.76 29.78
C GLY A 57 -8.19 18.73 29.84
N PRO A 58 -9.47 19.14 29.77
CA PRO A 58 -10.61 18.21 29.87
C PRO A 58 -10.88 17.42 28.58
N ASN A 59 -10.21 17.79 27.47
CA ASN A 59 -10.48 17.26 26.14
C ASN A 59 -9.35 16.38 25.62
N VAL A 60 -9.75 15.52 24.70
CA VAL A 60 -8.89 14.59 24.00
C VAL A 60 -8.30 15.28 22.76
N ASN A 61 -6.97 15.33 22.64
CA ASN A 61 -6.34 15.86 21.43
C ASN A 61 -6.43 14.82 20.28
N VAL A 62 -7.49 14.93 19.47
CA VAL A 62 -7.78 14.03 18.34
C VAL A 62 -6.70 14.09 17.25
N HIS A 63 -6.04 15.24 17.06
CA HIS A 63 -4.98 15.38 16.06
C HIS A 63 -3.77 14.50 16.35
N LEU A 64 -3.56 14.15 17.61
CA LEU A 64 -2.45 13.35 18.08
C LEU A 64 -2.80 11.85 18.14
N THR A 65 -4.09 11.51 18.19
CA THR A 65 -4.55 10.16 18.57
C THR A 65 -5.51 9.50 17.57
N GLY A 66 -5.99 10.27 16.60
CA GLY A 66 -6.82 9.77 15.50
C GLY A 66 -6.12 8.70 14.66
N HIS A 67 -4.91 8.98 14.15
CA HIS A 67 -4.16 8.02 13.33
C HIS A 67 -3.77 6.76 14.10
N PRO A 68 -3.14 6.84 15.29
CA PRO A 68 -2.80 5.66 16.07
C PRO A 68 -4.00 4.75 16.34
N ALA A 69 -5.13 5.33 16.75
CA ALA A 69 -6.33 4.56 17.05
C ALA A 69 -6.95 3.92 15.80
N THR A 70 -6.96 4.64 14.67
CA THR A 70 -7.53 4.10 13.45
C THR A 70 -6.72 2.93 12.91
N ILE A 71 -5.39 3.02 12.95
CA ILE A 71 -4.53 1.92 12.53
C ILE A 71 -4.67 0.73 13.49
N ALA A 72 -4.70 0.99 14.81
CA ALA A 72 -4.88 -0.07 15.79
C ALA A 72 -6.18 -0.85 15.52
N LEU A 73 -7.30 -0.14 15.29
CA LEU A 73 -8.58 -0.74 14.92
C LEU A 73 -8.49 -1.48 13.57
N GLY A 74 -7.88 -0.87 12.56
CA GLY A 74 -7.70 -1.48 11.24
C GLY A 74 -6.93 -2.80 11.28
N LEU A 75 -5.84 -2.86 12.06
CA LEU A 75 -5.03 -4.06 12.26
C LEU A 75 -5.75 -5.11 13.12
N MET A 76 -6.43 -4.67 14.17
CA MET A 76 -7.17 -5.57 15.06
C MET A 76 -8.30 -6.30 14.34
N TYR A 77 -9.05 -5.61 13.47
CA TYR A 77 -10.14 -6.18 12.69
C TYR A 77 -9.73 -6.62 11.28
N LEU A 78 -8.41 -6.71 11.00
CA LEU A 78 -7.89 -7.10 9.70
C LEU A 78 -8.47 -8.44 9.24
N ARG A 79 -9.11 -8.44 8.06
CA ARG A 79 -9.76 -9.62 7.44
C ARG A 79 -10.86 -10.30 8.26
N THR A 80 -11.40 -9.64 9.29
CA THR A 80 -12.51 -10.19 10.09
C THR A 80 -13.88 -10.07 9.42
N GLY A 81 -14.01 -9.21 8.40
CA GLY A 81 -15.29 -8.97 7.72
C GLY A 81 -16.33 -8.21 8.56
N ASN A 82 -15.95 -7.64 9.70
CA ASN A 82 -16.87 -6.95 10.60
C ASN A 82 -17.36 -5.62 10.01
N LYS A 83 -18.59 -5.64 9.48
CA LYS A 83 -19.24 -4.47 8.87
C LYS A 83 -19.56 -3.35 9.86
N ALA A 84 -19.74 -3.65 11.15
CA ALA A 84 -20.10 -2.62 12.14
C ALA A 84 -18.92 -1.66 12.36
N ILE A 85 -17.73 -2.20 12.63
CA ILE A 85 -16.51 -1.41 12.80
C ILE A 85 -16.10 -0.73 11.50
N ALA A 86 -16.27 -1.40 10.36
CA ALA A 86 -16.00 -0.78 9.06
C ALA A 86 -16.89 0.44 8.78
N ARG A 87 -18.14 0.46 9.27
CA ARG A 87 -19.02 1.64 9.20
C ARG A 87 -18.60 2.74 10.17
N GLU A 88 -18.11 2.40 11.35
CA GLU A 88 -17.60 3.39 12.30
C GLU A 88 -16.31 4.08 11.84
N LEU A 89 -15.50 3.39 11.02
CA LEU A 89 -14.30 3.93 10.38
C LEU A 89 -14.57 4.67 9.07
N ALA A 90 -15.82 4.66 8.58
CA ALA A 90 -16.17 5.39 7.37
C ALA A 90 -16.08 6.90 7.62
N LEU A 91 -15.72 7.66 6.58
CA LEU A 91 -15.68 9.11 6.66
C LEU A 91 -17.10 9.67 6.91
N PRO A 92 -17.24 10.76 7.67
CA PRO A 92 -18.53 11.40 7.92
C PRO A 92 -19.26 11.83 6.66
N GLU A 93 -20.60 11.84 6.71
CA GLU A 93 -21.45 12.24 5.59
C GLU A 93 -21.74 13.76 5.55
N THR A 94 -21.24 14.56 6.49
CA THR A 94 -21.44 16.01 6.54
C THR A 94 -20.13 16.80 6.50
N ILE A 95 -20.13 17.95 5.81
CA ILE A 95 -18.94 18.80 5.62
C ILE A 95 -18.39 19.31 6.95
N THR A 96 -19.27 19.77 7.84
CA THR A 96 -18.89 20.27 9.17
C THR A 96 -18.12 19.23 10.00
N LEU A 97 -18.38 17.94 9.78
CA LEU A 97 -17.63 16.85 10.42
C LEU A 97 -16.35 16.51 9.68
N LEU A 98 -16.29 16.73 8.36
CA LEU A 98 -15.08 16.55 7.55
C LEU A 98 -14.04 17.62 7.85
N GLU A 99 -14.43 18.88 8.01
CA GLU A 99 -13.54 19.98 8.40
C GLU A 99 -12.88 19.76 9.77
N ALA A 100 -13.55 19.01 10.66
CA ALA A 100 -13.02 18.68 11.99
C ALA A 100 -11.97 17.54 11.96
N ILE A 101 -11.83 16.82 10.85
CA ILE A 101 -10.98 15.62 10.74
C ILE A 101 -9.82 15.88 9.78
N ARG A 102 -8.62 15.47 10.18
CA ARG A 102 -7.47 15.45 9.27
C ARG A 102 -7.66 14.32 8.23
N PRO A 103 -7.53 14.57 6.92
CA PRO A 103 -8.06 13.70 5.85
C PRO A 103 -7.37 12.33 5.60
N ASP A 104 -6.63 11.77 6.55
CA ASP A 104 -5.70 10.65 6.29
C ASP A 104 -6.34 9.23 6.24
N LEU A 105 -7.66 9.08 6.04
CA LEU A 105 -8.38 7.79 6.15
C LEU A 105 -9.50 7.62 5.11
N ALA A 106 -9.64 6.42 4.53
CA ALA A 106 -10.46 6.19 3.33
C ALA A 106 -11.83 5.54 3.58
N GLN A 107 -12.87 6.25 3.14
CA GLN A 107 -13.87 5.88 2.11
C GLN A 107 -14.45 7.20 1.58
N VAL A 108 -14.32 7.54 0.29
CA VAL A 108 -14.81 8.84 -0.24
C VAL A 108 -16.33 8.95 -0.01
N PRO A 109 -16.82 9.87 0.83
CA PRO A 109 -18.26 10.06 1.04
C PRO A 109 -18.96 10.47 -0.25
N LEU A 110 -20.24 10.12 -0.42
CA LEU A 110 -21.04 10.61 -1.55
C LEU A 110 -21.03 12.14 -1.61
N ILE A 111 -21.15 12.80 -0.45
CA ILE A 111 -21.12 14.27 -0.36
C ILE A 111 -19.83 14.83 -0.98
N VAL A 112 -18.67 14.27 -0.65
CA VAL A 112 -17.39 14.72 -1.23
C VAL A 112 -17.38 14.54 -2.75
N ARG A 113 -17.96 13.45 -3.27
CA ARG A 113 -18.06 13.24 -4.73
C ARG A 113 -18.99 14.26 -5.40
N ASP A 114 -20.11 14.57 -4.77
CA ASP A 114 -21.09 15.50 -5.32
C ASP A 114 -20.55 16.94 -5.33
N TYR A 115 -19.85 17.34 -4.26
CA TYR A 115 -19.18 18.64 -4.22
C TYR A 115 -17.98 18.71 -5.16
N MET A 116 -17.16 17.65 -5.27
CA MET A 116 -16.08 17.61 -6.26
C MET A 116 -16.60 17.80 -7.69
N LYS A 117 -17.75 17.19 -8.03
CA LYS A 117 -18.42 17.40 -9.32
C LYS A 117 -18.95 18.83 -9.45
N ALA A 118 -19.64 19.34 -8.43
CA ALA A 118 -20.30 20.64 -8.50
C ALA A 118 -19.30 21.83 -8.49
N SER A 119 -18.33 21.83 -7.58
CA SER A 119 -17.42 22.95 -7.32
C SER A 119 -16.11 22.87 -8.11
N LEU A 120 -15.58 21.65 -8.33
CA LEU A 120 -14.31 21.43 -9.02
C LEU A 120 -14.50 20.88 -10.45
N LYS A 121 -15.75 20.63 -10.86
CA LYS A 121 -16.11 20.04 -12.17
C LYS A 121 -15.45 18.69 -12.41
N TRP A 122 -15.22 17.94 -11.32
CA TRP A 122 -14.54 16.65 -11.39
C TRP A 122 -15.32 15.65 -12.25
N GLY A 123 -14.67 15.12 -13.29
CA GLY A 123 -15.27 14.13 -14.19
C GLY A 123 -16.20 14.72 -15.26
N GLU A 124 -16.24 16.04 -15.40
CA GLU A 124 -16.85 16.70 -16.55
C GLU A 124 -15.81 17.00 -17.65
N ASP A 125 -16.27 17.39 -18.85
CA ASP A 125 -15.40 17.71 -19.98
C ASP A 125 -14.57 18.97 -19.71
N ASP A 126 -13.30 18.96 -20.14
CA ASP A 126 -12.34 20.06 -19.91
C ASP A 126 -12.72 21.39 -20.60
N ASP A 127 -13.71 21.36 -21.50
CA ASP A 127 -14.26 22.52 -22.19
C ASP A 127 -15.15 23.39 -21.28
N ILE A 128 -15.52 22.89 -20.09
CA ILE A 128 -16.32 23.65 -19.13
C ILE A 128 -15.46 24.72 -18.45
N ILE A 129 -15.73 25.96 -18.85
CA ILE A 129 -15.13 27.17 -18.27
C ILE A 129 -15.90 27.52 -17.00
N VAL A 130 -15.22 27.46 -15.85
CA VAL A 130 -15.77 27.96 -14.59
C VAL A 130 -15.69 29.48 -14.61
N THR A 131 -16.84 30.12 -14.51
CA THR A 131 -16.93 31.59 -14.53
C THR A 131 -16.45 32.19 -13.21
N GLU A 132 -15.89 33.40 -13.21
CA GLU A 132 -15.54 34.13 -11.98
C GLU A 132 -16.67 34.21 -10.94
N PRO A 133 -17.93 34.54 -11.28
CA PRO A 133 -19.02 34.57 -10.29
C PRO A 133 -19.30 33.19 -9.69
N GLU A 134 -19.17 32.11 -10.45
CA GLU A 134 -19.31 30.75 -9.95
C GLU A 134 -18.18 30.38 -8.98
N ASN A 135 -16.94 30.76 -9.31
CA ASN A 135 -15.79 30.56 -8.42
C ASN A 135 -15.98 31.30 -7.08
N ASN A 136 -16.43 32.56 -7.12
CA ASN A 136 -16.65 33.35 -5.91
C ASN A 136 -17.77 32.77 -5.05
N TYR A 137 -18.86 32.30 -5.67
CA TYR A 137 -19.95 31.62 -4.96
C TYR A 137 -19.45 30.39 -4.19
N TRP A 138 -18.63 29.55 -4.84
CA TRP A 138 -18.12 28.35 -4.19
C TRP A 138 -17.09 28.65 -3.09
N ASP A 139 -16.24 29.66 -3.25
CA ASP A 139 -15.30 30.10 -2.19
C ASP A 139 -16.00 30.63 -0.94
N GLU A 140 -17.18 31.22 -1.08
CA GLU A 140 -17.96 31.71 0.07
C GLU A 140 -18.66 30.59 0.85
N ILE A 141 -19.05 29.50 0.17
CA ILE A 141 -19.93 28.48 0.74
C ILE A 141 -19.17 27.26 1.21
N VAL A 142 -18.02 26.96 0.59
CA VAL A 142 -17.33 25.69 0.77
C VAL A 142 -15.83 25.88 0.80
N ASP A 143 -15.16 25.29 1.79
CA ASP A 143 -13.72 25.15 1.75
C ASP A 143 -13.29 24.09 0.70
N ARG A 144 -12.93 24.59 -0.49
CA ARG A 144 -12.48 23.76 -1.62
C ARG A 144 -11.16 23.05 -1.34
N GLU A 145 -10.30 23.61 -0.48
CA GLU A 145 -9.04 22.96 -0.07
C GLU A 145 -9.36 21.68 0.69
N THR A 146 -10.19 21.76 1.74
CA THR A 146 -10.58 20.58 2.53
C THR A 146 -11.23 19.50 1.67
N ILE A 147 -12.14 19.88 0.76
CA ILE A 147 -12.78 18.90 -0.14
C ILE A 147 -11.78 18.23 -1.07
N ALA A 148 -10.88 19.00 -1.70
CA ALA A 148 -9.86 18.45 -2.59
C ALA A 148 -8.90 17.52 -1.84
N GLN A 149 -8.45 17.91 -0.64
CA GLN A 149 -7.58 17.09 0.20
C GLN A 149 -8.26 15.78 0.60
N VAL A 150 -9.47 15.84 1.17
CA VAL A 150 -10.25 14.65 1.55
C VAL A 150 -10.42 13.70 0.37
N PHE A 151 -10.77 14.22 -0.80
CA PHE A 151 -10.94 13.43 -2.01
C PHE A 151 -9.67 12.70 -2.43
N VAL A 152 -8.56 13.42 -2.53
CA VAL A 152 -7.25 12.90 -2.97
C VAL A 152 -6.70 11.87 -1.99
N TYR A 153 -6.78 12.14 -0.68
CA TYR A 153 -6.36 11.19 0.35
C TYR A 153 -7.22 9.92 0.35
N ALA A 154 -8.55 10.05 0.26
CA ALA A 154 -9.44 8.89 0.30
C ALA A 154 -9.27 7.99 -0.94
N ILE A 155 -9.05 8.56 -2.13
CA ILE A 155 -8.70 7.77 -3.33
C ILE A 155 -7.36 7.07 -3.14
N THR A 156 -6.35 7.82 -2.71
CA THR A 156 -5.00 7.28 -2.53
C THR A 156 -4.96 6.15 -1.50
N GLY A 157 -5.66 6.31 -0.37
CA GLY A 157 -5.81 5.28 0.66
C GLY A 157 -6.52 4.03 0.13
N ALA A 158 -7.56 4.20 -0.71
CA ALA A 158 -8.23 3.08 -1.36
C ALA A 158 -7.31 2.36 -2.37
N CYS A 159 -6.55 3.11 -3.17
CA CYS A 159 -5.54 2.58 -4.08
C CYS A 159 -4.44 1.80 -3.35
N PHE A 160 -3.96 2.31 -2.22
CA PHE A 160 -2.99 1.62 -1.39
C PHE A 160 -3.54 0.33 -0.77
N ALA A 161 -4.77 0.37 -0.25
CA ALA A 161 -5.44 -0.83 0.25
C ALA A 161 -5.65 -1.89 -0.86
N LEU A 162 -5.97 -1.45 -2.07
CA LEU A 162 -6.07 -2.32 -3.25
C LEU A 162 -4.70 -2.93 -3.61
N ALA A 163 -3.63 -2.13 -3.59
CA ALA A 163 -2.28 -2.61 -3.83
C ALA A 163 -1.82 -3.64 -2.78
N LEU A 164 -2.13 -3.43 -1.50
CA LEU A 164 -1.88 -4.42 -0.43
C LEU A 164 -2.67 -5.71 -0.65
N LYS A 165 -3.89 -5.62 -1.19
CA LYS A 165 -4.66 -6.81 -1.56
C LYS A 165 -3.95 -7.58 -2.67
N TYR A 166 -3.44 -6.91 -3.71
CA TYR A 166 -2.81 -7.53 -4.89
C TYR A 166 -1.27 -7.50 -4.87
N VAL A 167 -0.68 -7.47 -3.68
CA VAL A 167 0.76 -7.38 -3.52
C VAL A 167 1.43 -8.62 -4.11
N SER A 168 2.34 -8.39 -5.08
CA SER A 168 3.19 -9.44 -5.64
C SER A 168 2.45 -10.70 -6.14
N THR A 169 1.24 -10.58 -6.69
CA THR A 169 0.42 -11.73 -7.14
C THR A 169 0.78 -12.25 -8.54
N GLY A 170 1.33 -11.42 -9.44
CA GLY A 170 1.73 -11.84 -10.78
C GLY A 170 0.60 -12.36 -11.67
N SER A 171 -0.64 -11.94 -11.39
CA SER A 171 -1.84 -12.42 -12.08
C SER A 171 -2.28 -11.43 -13.17
N VAL A 172 -3.16 -11.86 -14.09
CA VAL A 172 -3.80 -10.96 -15.08
C VAL A 172 -4.60 -9.83 -14.40
N GLU A 173 -5.05 -10.03 -13.15
CA GLU A 173 -5.70 -8.98 -12.38
C GLU A 173 -4.73 -7.84 -12.01
N ASN A 174 -3.43 -8.11 -11.96
CA ASN A 174 -2.42 -7.09 -11.67
C ASN A 174 -2.39 -6.02 -12.76
N ASP A 175 -2.56 -6.38 -14.03
CA ASP A 175 -2.57 -5.42 -15.13
C ASP A 175 -3.76 -4.46 -15.02
N ARG A 176 -4.92 -4.95 -14.58
CA ARG A 176 -6.12 -4.13 -14.33
C ARG A 176 -5.94 -3.20 -13.13
N VAL A 177 -5.33 -3.70 -12.06
CA VAL A 177 -5.02 -2.88 -10.88
C VAL A 177 -3.97 -1.82 -11.24
N LEU A 178 -2.95 -2.20 -12.02
CA LEU A 178 -1.90 -1.30 -12.46
C LEU A 178 -2.43 -0.22 -13.41
N SER A 179 -3.33 -0.56 -14.35
CA SER A 179 -3.97 0.43 -15.21
C SER A 179 -4.77 1.43 -14.38
N LEU A 180 -5.55 0.95 -13.39
CA LEU A 180 -6.30 1.82 -12.49
C LEU A 180 -5.37 2.76 -11.68
N LEU A 181 -4.27 2.23 -11.13
CA LEU A 181 -3.28 3.03 -10.40
C LEU A 181 -2.61 4.05 -11.33
N THR A 182 -2.35 3.68 -12.58
CA THR A 182 -1.79 4.57 -13.61
C THR A 182 -2.75 5.73 -13.92
N ASP A 183 -4.05 5.46 -14.02
CA ASP A 183 -5.05 6.51 -14.25
C ASP A 183 -5.08 7.53 -13.10
N TYR A 184 -4.97 7.07 -11.85
CA TYR A 184 -4.97 7.96 -10.69
C TYR A 184 -3.66 8.72 -10.50
N ILE A 185 -2.49 8.09 -10.71
CA ILE A 185 -1.21 8.79 -10.59
C ILE A 185 -1.04 9.85 -11.68
N ASN A 186 -1.66 9.65 -12.85
CA ASN A 186 -1.67 10.63 -13.93
C ASN A 186 -2.27 11.98 -13.49
N ILE A 187 -3.17 12.01 -12.51
CA ILE A 187 -3.74 13.26 -11.94
C ILE A 187 -2.64 14.21 -11.46
N PHE A 188 -1.55 13.67 -10.90
CA PHE A 188 -0.47 14.45 -10.27
C PHE A 188 0.73 14.73 -11.19
N LEU A 189 0.64 14.33 -12.46
CA LEU A 189 1.69 14.59 -13.43
C LEU A 189 1.62 16.03 -13.94
N PRO A 190 2.77 16.73 -14.05
CA PRO A 190 2.81 18.14 -14.47
C PRO A 190 2.34 18.32 -15.92
N ASP A 191 2.58 17.33 -16.79
CA ASP A 191 2.20 17.37 -18.20
C ASP A 191 0.75 16.91 -18.44
N ASN A 192 -0.07 16.78 -17.39
CA ASN A 192 -1.46 16.36 -17.56
C ASN A 192 -2.27 17.47 -18.27
N PRO A 193 -2.87 17.20 -19.45
CA PRO A 193 -3.65 18.20 -20.18
C PRO A 193 -5.02 18.51 -19.54
N ARG A 194 -5.50 17.69 -18.60
CA ARG A 194 -6.82 17.84 -18.00
C ARG A 194 -6.85 18.97 -16.98
N ARG A 195 -7.64 20.00 -17.27
CA ARG A 195 -7.82 21.17 -16.39
C ARG A 195 -8.45 20.78 -15.06
N THR A 196 -9.39 19.83 -15.09
CA THR A 196 -10.03 19.30 -13.89
C THR A 196 -9.02 18.71 -12.90
N HIS A 197 -8.01 17.99 -13.40
CA HIS A 197 -6.96 17.40 -12.56
C HIS A 197 -6.01 18.45 -12.00
N GLN A 198 -5.65 19.46 -12.81
CA GLN A 198 -4.82 20.59 -12.37
C GLN A 198 -5.50 21.35 -11.22
N ARG A 199 -6.79 21.69 -11.35
CA ARG A 199 -7.56 22.35 -10.29
C ARG A 199 -7.53 21.56 -8.98
N VAL A 200 -7.77 20.25 -9.02
CA VAL A 200 -7.74 19.41 -7.81
C VAL A 200 -6.37 19.47 -7.13
N CYS A 201 -5.28 19.43 -7.89
CA CYS A 201 -3.93 19.53 -7.34
C CYS A 201 -3.63 20.93 -6.77
N GLU A 202 -4.13 21.99 -7.41
CA GLU A 202 -4.02 23.37 -6.95
C GLU A 202 -4.71 23.56 -5.59
N TYR A 203 -5.97 23.13 -5.46
CA TYR A 203 -6.72 23.24 -4.19
C TYR A 203 -6.21 22.28 -3.11
N ALA A 204 -5.81 21.05 -3.45
CA ALA A 204 -5.26 20.12 -2.47
C ALA A 204 -3.90 20.61 -1.91
N GLY A 205 -3.16 21.40 -2.69
CA GLY A 205 -1.86 21.91 -2.34
C GLY A 205 -0.71 20.94 -2.62
N LEU A 206 0.50 21.49 -2.65
CA LEU A 206 1.70 20.76 -3.07
C LEU A 206 2.10 19.64 -2.11
N ASN A 207 1.93 19.81 -0.80
CA ASN A 207 2.27 18.78 0.19
C ASN A 207 1.42 17.52 0.02
N VAL A 208 0.10 17.72 -0.08
CA VAL A 208 -0.88 16.63 -0.19
C VAL A 208 -0.73 15.92 -1.53
N SER A 209 -0.60 16.69 -2.62
CA SER A 209 -0.38 16.16 -3.96
C SER A 209 0.90 15.32 -4.03
N SER A 210 2.00 15.81 -3.46
CA SER A 210 3.28 15.10 -3.40
C SER A 210 3.15 13.78 -2.62
N LEU A 211 2.65 13.83 -1.38
CA LEU A 211 2.45 12.64 -0.54
C LEU A 211 1.55 11.59 -1.20
N CYS A 212 0.46 12.03 -1.84
CA CYS A 212 -0.48 11.13 -2.48
C CYS A 212 0.10 10.51 -3.75
N SER A 213 0.84 11.29 -4.53
CA SER A 213 1.54 10.80 -5.72
C SER A 213 2.65 9.79 -5.38
N ASP A 214 3.40 10.02 -4.29
CA ASP A 214 4.40 9.08 -3.79
C ASP A 214 3.76 7.77 -3.30
N MET A 215 2.64 7.87 -2.59
CA MET A 215 1.90 6.70 -2.10
C MET A 215 1.28 5.88 -3.24
N LEU A 216 0.79 6.52 -4.30
CA LEU A 216 0.36 5.84 -5.52
C LEU A 216 1.52 5.15 -6.23
N LEU A 217 2.69 5.79 -6.31
CA LEU A 217 3.90 5.19 -6.90
C LEU A 217 4.34 3.94 -6.12
N ILE A 218 4.35 4.01 -4.79
CA ILE A 218 4.61 2.86 -3.91
C ILE A 218 3.56 1.77 -4.11
N SER A 219 2.28 2.14 -4.26
CA SER A 219 1.18 1.21 -4.53
C SER A 219 1.42 0.43 -5.84
N MET A 220 1.83 1.12 -6.91
CA MET A 220 2.21 0.46 -8.17
C MET A 220 3.39 -0.50 -7.97
N ALA A 221 4.42 -0.06 -7.25
CA ALA A 221 5.61 -0.87 -6.96
C ALA A 221 5.31 -2.10 -6.08
N LEU A 222 4.34 -2.03 -5.16
CA LEU A 222 3.88 -3.16 -4.35
C LEU A 222 3.18 -4.23 -5.19
N VAL A 223 2.35 -3.82 -6.16
CA VAL A 223 1.68 -4.75 -7.09
C VAL A 223 2.71 -5.43 -8.00
N MET A 224 3.68 -4.66 -8.52
CA MET A 224 4.70 -5.12 -9.46
C MET A 224 6.04 -5.50 -8.82
N THR A 225 6.05 -5.78 -7.51
CA THR A 225 7.26 -6.15 -6.76
C THR A 225 7.94 -7.36 -7.42
N SER A 226 9.24 -7.21 -7.72
CA SER A 226 10.08 -8.21 -8.40
C SER A 226 9.71 -8.64 -9.81
N TYR A 227 8.62 -8.15 -10.38
CA TYR A 227 8.27 -8.38 -11.80
C TYR A 227 8.98 -7.39 -12.73
N GLY A 228 9.40 -6.22 -12.22
CA GLY A 228 10.19 -5.26 -12.99
C GLY A 228 9.42 -4.62 -14.14
N ASP A 229 8.16 -4.25 -13.91
CA ASP A 229 7.33 -3.61 -14.93
C ASP A 229 7.93 -2.30 -15.45
N MET A 230 8.03 -2.20 -16.79
CA MET A 230 8.67 -1.07 -17.44
C MET A 230 7.91 0.24 -17.20
N SER A 231 6.57 0.20 -17.19
CA SER A 231 5.76 1.40 -17.00
C SER A 231 5.97 1.98 -15.60
N THR A 232 5.97 1.12 -14.57
CA THR A 232 6.23 1.51 -13.19
C THR A 232 7.67 1.99 -12.98
N ILE A 233 8.66 1.39 -13.66
CA ILE A 233 10.04 1.86 -13.65
C ILE A 233 10.17 3.25 -14.26
N GLN A 234 9.50 3.50 -15.40
CA GLN A 234 9.50 4.82 -16.04
C GLN A 234 8.87 5.87 -15.13
N MET A 235 7.74 5.54 -14.49
CA MET A 235 7.09 6.42 -13.52
C MET A 235 8.01 6.73 -12.33
N ALA A 236 8.64 5.73 -11.73
CA ALA A 236 9.54 5.96 -10.60
C ALA A 236 10.78 6.80 -11.01
N ARG A 237 11.27 6.63 -12.25
CA ARG A 237 12.34 7.48 -12.80
C ARG A 237 11.86 8.92 -13.03
N LEU A 238 10.65 9.11 -13.54
CA LEU A 238 10.05 10.42 -13.74
C LEU A 238 9.98 11.18 -12.40
N PHE A 239 9.46 10.55 -11.35
CA PHE A 239 9.37 11.13 -10.00
C PHE A 239 10.75 11.47 -9.43
N ARG A 240 11.74 10.59 -9.62
CA ARG A 240 13.12 10.85 -9.24
C ARG A 240 13.73 12.07 -9.96
N MET A 241 13.33 12.32 -11.22
CA MET A 241 13.88 13.37 -12.09
C MET A 241 13.04 14.65 -12.14
N LYS A 242 11.86 14.69 -11.49
CA LYS A 242 10.83 15.74 -11.59
C LYS A 242 11.32 17.17 -11.28
N GLU A 243 12.48 17.35 -10.64
CA GLU A 243 13.00 18.68 -10.31
C GLU A 243 14.53 18.83 -10.37
N GLN A 244 14.99 19.97 -10.91
CA GLN A 244 16.40 20.35 -11.00
C GLN A 244 17.10 20.44 -9.63
N MET A 245 18.41 20.15 -9.63
CA MET A 245 19.29 20.08 -8.45
C MET A 245 19.25 21.35 -7.56
N ALA A 246 18.97 22.53 -8.13
CA ALA A 246 18.92 23.81 -7.41
C ALA A 246 17.72 23.94 -6.43
N SER A 247 16.64 23.16 -6.61
CA SER A 247 15.44 23.19 -5.75
C SER A 247 15.61 22.41 -4.43
N TRP A 248 16.64 21.56 -4.32
CA TRP A 248 16.80 20.63 -3.19
C TRP A 248 16.98 21.28 -1.83
N VAL A 249 17.61 22.46 -1.79
CA VAL A 249 17.83 23.21 -0.55
C VAL A 249 16.58 23.99 -0.11
N ARG A 250 15.63 24.21 -1.03
CA ARG A 250 14.45 25.05 -0.79
C ARG A 250 13.15 24.27 -0.55
N SER A 251 13.09 22.99 -0.95
CA SER A 251 11.89 22.17 -0.77
C SER A 251 12.07 21.17 0.39
N PRO A 252 11.41 21.39 1.55
CA PRO A 252 11.52 20.49 2.70
C PRO A 252 10.86 19.12 2.46
N ARG A 253 10.20 18.90 1.33
CA ARG A 253 9.60 17.61 0.94
C ARG A 253 10.53 16.70 0.17
N LYS A 254 11.58 17.26 -0.43
CA LYS A 254 12.35 16.55 -1.46
C LYS A 254 13.08 15.34 -0.95
N HIS A 255 13.46 15.35 0.32
CA HIS A 255 14.02 14.18 0.98
C HIS A 255 13.05 13.00 0.93
N HIS A 256 11.78 13.23 1.30
CA HIS A 256 10.73 12.21 1.25
C HIS A 256 10.47 11.69 -0.16
N GLU A 257 10.23 12.59 -1.11
CA GLU A 257 9.92 12.27 -2.52
C GLU A 257 11.02 11.38 -3.13
N GLN A 258 12.27 11.69 -2.82
CA GLN A 258 13.42 10.92 -3.31
C GLN A 258 13.53 9.58 -2.59
N CYS A 259 13.29 9.53 -1.29
CA CYS A 259 13.24 8.27 -0.56
C CYS A 259 12.16 7.34 -1.13
N GLU A 260 10.95 7.82 -1.37
CA GLU A 260 9.85 6.99 -1.89
C GLU A 260 10.08 6.59 -3.36
N ALA A 261 10.61 7.46 -4.22
CA ALA A 261 10.97 7.09 -5.59
C ALA A 261 12.04 5.97 -5.63
N HIS A 262 13.07 6.05 -4.77
CA HIS A 262 14.09 5.00 -4.68
C HIS A 262 13.54 3.72 -4.04
N ARG A 263 12.63 3.82 -3.07
CA ARG A 263 11.94 2.66 -2.48
C ARG A 263 11.10 1.95 -3.52
N ALA A 264 10.30 2.67 -4.30
CA ALA A 264 9.51 2.12 -5.40
C ALA A 264 10.39 1.37 -6.41
N LEU A 265 11.51 1.97 -6.84
CA LEU A 265 12.50 1.30 -7.69
C LEU A 265 13.07 0.04 -7.04
N ALA A 266 13.44 0.10 -5.75
CA ALA A 266 14.00 -1.03 -5.04
C ALA A 266 13.02 -2.20 -4.90
N LEU A 267 11.73 -1.92 -4.68
CA LEU A 267 10.68 -2.94 -4.58
C LEU A 267 10.51 -3.72 -5.89
N MET A 268 10.61 -3.06 -7.04
CA MET A 268 10.53 -3.73 -8.34
C MET A 268 11.71 -4.68 -8.60
N PHE A 269 12.83 -4.51 -7.90
CA PHE A 269 14.02 -5.36 -8.01
C PHE A 269 14.37 -6.03 -6.69
N LEU A 270 13.36 -6.38 -5.88
CA LEU A 270 13.57 -6.85 -4.53
C LEU A 270 14.45 -8.11 -4.48
N GLY A 271 15.62 -7.95 -3.85
CA GLY A 271 16.72 -8.91 -3.86
C GLY A 271 17.02 -9.50 -5.24
N LYS A 272 17.14 -8.62 -6.25
CA LYS A 272 17.40 -8.96 -7.67
C LYS A 272 16.27 -9.75 -8.35
N GLY A 273 15.02 -9.51 -7.93
CA GLY A 273 13.84 -10.22 -8.46
C GLY A 273 13.64 -11.60 -7.83
N ARG A 274 14.43 -11.96 -6.82
CA ARG A 274 14.35 -13.26 -6.14
C ARG A 274 13.18 -13.35 -5.16
N TYR A 275 12.86 -12.22 -4.57
CA TYR A 275 12.02 -12.13 -3.39
C TYR A 275 10.73 -11.41 -3.70
N ALA A 276 9.67 -11.74 -2.98
CA ALA A 276 8.39 -11.06 -3.12
C ALA A 276 7.67 -11.04 -1.76
N PHE A 277 6.58 -10.29 -1.64
CA PHE A 277 5.91 -10.13 -0.36
C PHE A 277 4.92 -11.26 -0.06
N LYS A 278 4.88 -11.67 1.20
CA LYS A 278 3.87 -12.58 1.72
C LYS A 278 2.53 -11.85 1.89
N ARG A 279 1.45 -12.63 1.96
CA ARG A 279 0.08 -12.13 2.10
C ARG A 279 -0.58 -12.57 3.41
N ASP A 280 0.17 -13.05 4.39
CA ASP A 280 -0.34 -13.32 5.73
C ASP A 280 -0.67 -12.01 6.48
N ASN A 281 -1.50 -12.12 7.52
CA ASN A 281 -1.95 -10.95 8.28
C ASN A 281 -0.79 -10.12 8.84
N LEU A 282 0.27 -10.79 9.32
CA LEU A 282 1.43 -10.13 9.89
C LEU A 282 2.21 -9.38 8.81
N SER A 283 2.48 -10.01 7.66
CA SER A 283 3.15 -9.34 6.55
C SER A 283 2.39 -8.12 6.05
N ILE A 284 1.07 -8.20 5.89
CA ILE A 284 0.25 -7.04 5.51
C ILE A 284 0.36 -5.93 6.56
N ALA A 285 0.30 -6.25 7.85
CA ALA A 285 0.47 -5.27 8.92
C ALA A 285 1.85 -4.60 8.87
N LEU A 286 2.92 -5.37 8.64
CA LEU A 286 4.28 -4.84 8.52
C LEU A 286 4.48 -3.98 7.27
N LEU A 287 3.80 -4.29 6.16
CA LEU A 287 3.77 -3.44 4.97
C LEU A 287 3.05 -2.11 5.26
N ILE A 288 1.88 -2.14 5.90
CA ILE A 288 1.17 -0.91 6.32
C ILE A 288 2.07 -0.04 7.17
N ILE A 289 2.75 -0.63 8.16
CA ILE A 289 3.70 0.08 9.02
C ILE A 289 4.83 0.67 8.16
N SER A 290 5.46 -0.15 7.31
CA SER A 290 6.67 0.26 6.57
C SER A 290 6.42 1.34 5.53
N PHE A 291 5.25 1.34 4.91
CA PHE A 291 4.83 2.26 3.84
C PHE A 291 3.83 3.30 4.35
N TYR A 292 3.80 3.56 5.66
CA TYR A 292 2.90 4.53 6.24
C TYR A 292 3.18 5.96 5.69
N PRO A 293 2.16 6.69 5.20
CA PRO A 293 2.35 7.90 4.41
C PRO A 293 2.55 9.13 5.31
N ILE A 294 3.76 9.27 5.85
CA ILE A 294 4.20 10.48 6.57
C ILE A 294 5.43 11.07 5.86
N ILE A 295 5.34 12.37 5.53
CA ILE A 295 6.47 13.14 4.99
C ILE A 295 7.55 13.28 6.07
N ASN A 296 8.77 12.91 5.71
CA ASN A 296 9.97 13.16 6.50
C ASN A 296 10.81 14.24 5.83
N HIS A 297 11.09 15.33 6.55
CA HIS A 297 11.78 16.48 5.96
C HIS A 297 13.28 16.27 5.80
N ASN A 298 13.86 15.39 6.61
CA ASN A 298 15.26 15.02 6.56
C ASN A 298 15.47 13.63 7.18
N VAL A 299 16.71 13.14 7.12
CA VAL A 299 17.08 11.79 7.62
C VAL A 299 16.86 11.64 9.13
N ALA A 300 17.03 12.71 9.90
CA ALA A 300 16.90 12.72 11.35
C ALA A 300 15.46 13.02 11.82
N ASP A 301 14.53 13.30 10.90
CA ASP A 301 13.15 13.68 11.23
C ASP A 301 12.36 12.45 11.66
N ASN A 302 12.19 12.31 12.97
CA ASN A 302 11.40 11.27 13.61
C ASN A 302 10.18 11.82 14.37
N ARG A 303 9.78 13.07 14.09
CA ARG A 303 8.78 13.79 14.90
C ARG A 303 7.38 13.17 14.81
N LEU A 304 7.00 12.78 13.60
CA LEU A 304 5.69 12.22 13.30
C LEU A 304 5.71 10.69 13.12
N TYR A 305 6.86 10.13 12.77
CA TYR A 305 7.03 8.72 12.49
C TYR A 305 8.48 8.30 12.72
N HIS A 306 8.71 7.18 13.41
CA HIS A 306 10.06 6.63 13.58
C HIS A 306 10.55 5.99 12.28
N GLN A 307 11.49 6.65 11.60
CA GLN A 307 12.01 6.19 10.31
C GLN A 307 12.51 4.74 10.30
N PRO A 308 13.11 4.17 11.38
CA PRO A 308 13.50 2.76 11.39
C PRO A 308 12.36 1.77 11.13
N LEU A 309 11.11 2.10 11.47
CA LEU A 309 9.94 1.25 11.22
C LEU A 309 9.70 1.01 9.73
N ARG A 310 10.23 1.89 8.86
CA ARG A 310 10.22 1.72 7.40
C ARG A 310 10.93 0.46 6.91
N PHE A 311 11.76 -0.21 7.73
CA PHE A 311 12.47 -1.44 7.35
C PHE A 311 11.75 -2.72 7.78
N MET A 312 10.60 -2.62 8.44
CA MET A 312 9.81 -3.79 8.88
C MET A 312 9.36 -4.68 7.72
N TRP A 313 9.27 -4.15 6.50
CA TRP A 313 8.91 -4.88 5.30
C TRP A 313 9.82 -6.08 5.06
N VAL A 314 11.08 -6.06 5.53
CA VAL A 314 12.04 -7.16 5.38
C VAL A 314 11.49 -8.48 5.95
N ARG A 315 10.70 -8.42 7.03
CA ARG A 315 10.05 -9.61 7.63
C ARG A 315 8.85 -10.12 6.82
N ALA A 316 8.27 -9.27 5.98
CA ALA A 316 7.17 -9.59 5.08
C ALA A 316 7.63 -10.25 3.77
N VAL A 317 8.92 -10.49 3.59
CA VAL A 317 9.49 -11.00 2.34
C VAL A 317 9.69 -12.52 2.37
N GLU A 318 9.50 -13.17 1.23
CA GLU A 318 9.82 -14.58 0.97
C GLU A 318 10.47 -14.77 -0.41
N PRO A 319 11.37 -15.76 -0.58
CA PRO A 319 11.89 -16.10 -1.90
C PRO A 319 10.84 -16.84 -2.72
N ARG A 320 10.54 -16.34 -3.92
CA ARG A 320 9.55 -16.95 -4.84
C ARG A 320 10.07 -17.20 -6.25
N LEU A 321 11.32 -16.82 -6.53
CA LEU A 321 11.92 -17.02 -7.84
C LEU A 321 12.31 -18.48 -8.05
N LEU A 322 11.86 -19.02 -9.17
CA LEU A 322 12.13 -20.37 -9.62
C LEU A 322 12.99 -20.31 -10.88
N VAL A 323 14.12 -20.99 -10.83
CA VAL A 323 15.14 -21.01 -11.89
C VAL A 323 15.44 -22.45 -12.27
N PRO A 324 15.14 -22.92 -13.48
CA PRO A 324 15.59 -24.22 -13.96
C PRO A 324 17.11 -24.18 -14.17
N ASN A 325 17.79 -25.30 -13.92
CA ASN A 325 19.26 -25.38 -14.02
C ASN A 325 19.81 -25.16 -15.44
N GLU A 326 19.03 -25.46 -16.48
CA GLU A 326 19.43 -25.24 -17.86
C GLU A 326 18.84 -23.92 -18.40
N PRO A 327 19.65 -23.10 -19.12
CA PRO A 327 19.21 -21.84 -19.70
C PRO A 327 18.29 -22.11 -20.90
N ILE A 328 17.00 -22.27 -20.61
CA ILE A 328 15.99 -22.69 -21.57
C ILE A 328 15.00 -21.54 -21.79
N ILE A 329 14.70 -21.28 -23.06
CA ILE A 329 14.35 -19.95 -23.62
C ILE A 329 12.92 -19.46 -23.29
N CYS A 330 12.08 -20.18 -22.55
CA CYS A 330 10.69 -19.76 -22.41
C CYS A 330 10.24 -19.70 -20.94
N HIS A 331 9.78 -18.50 -20.55
CA HIS A 331 9.09 -18.17 -19.29
C HIS A 331 9.82 -18.46 -17.98
N ALA A 332 11.07 -18.92 -18.02
CA ALA A 332 11.93 -19.09 -16.86
C ALA A 332 13.20 -18.22 -17.01
N PRO A 333 13.64 -17.49 -15.97
CA PRO A 333 13.22 -17.57 -14.57
C PRO A 333 11.82 -16.98 -14.30
N PHE A 334 11.07 -17.61 -13.40
CA PHE A 334 9.67 -17.27 -13.11
C PHE A 334 9.46 -16.95 -11.63
N LEU A 335 8.78 -15.85 -11.33
CA LEU A 335 8.41 -15.49 -9.97
C LEU A 335 7.03 -16.09 -9.63
N LEU A 336 7.00 -17.07 -8.72
CA LEU A 336 5.77 -17.71 -8.29
C LEU A 336 4.83 -16.71 -7.60
N PRO A 337 3.49 -16.86 -7.72
CA PRO A 337 2.55 -16.16 -6.85
C PRO A 337 2.69 -16.66 -5.40
N SER A 338 1.91 -16.11 -4.46
CA SER A 338 1.98 -16.53 -3.06
C SER A 338 1.72 -18.04 -2.95
N LEU A 339 2.55 -18.72 -2.15
CA LEU A 339 2.46 -20.17 -1.95
C LEU A 339 1.12 -20.57 -1.31
N ASP A 340 0.52 -19.69 -0.52
CA ASP A 340 -0.78 -19.91 0.11
C ASP A 340 -1.96 -19.88 -0.88
N ASP A 341 -1.76 -19.28 -2.07
CA ASP A 341 -2.79 -19.20 -3.11
C ASP A 341 -2.72 -20.39 -4.08
N LEU A 342 -1.68 -21.23 -4.00
CA LEU A 342 -1.39 -22.31 -4.93
C LEU A 342 -1.76 -23.68 -4.36
N SER A 343 -2.45 -24.49 -5.16
CA SER A 343 -2.76 -25.89 -4.86
C SER A 343 -1.71 -26.85 -5.42
N ALA A 344 -1.15 -26.54 -6.61
CA ALA A 344 -0.09 -27.33 -7.22
C ALA A 344 0.73 -26.49 -8.20
N ILE A 345 1.97 -26.90 -8.39
CA ILE A 345 2.91 -26.37 -9.38
C ILE A 345 3.43 -27.53 -10.19
N GLU A 346 3.31 -27.45 -11.51
CA GLU A 346 3.96 -28.37 -12.44
C GLU A 346 4.99 -27.60 -13.24
N VAL A 347 6.24 -28.04 -13.19
CA VAL A 347 7.33 -27.50 -14.00
C VAL A 347 7.78 -28.62 -14.93
N GLY A 348 7.60 -28.44 -16.23
CA GLY A 348 7.99 -29.42 -17.23
C GLY A 348 8.00 -28.83 -18.63
N GLY A 349 8.18 -29.67 -19.65
CA GLY A 349 8.18 -29.25 -21.05
C GLY A 349 8.21 -30.46 -21.98
N ALA A 350 8.09 -30.23 -23.29
CA ALA A 350 8.06 -31.31 -24.29
C ALA A 350 9.33 -32.20 -24.30
N SER A 351 10.44 -31.72 -23.73
CA SER A 351 11.76 -32.36 -23.70
C SER A 351 12.31 -32.55 -22.28
N LEU A 352 11.55 -32.18 -21.25
CA LEU A 352 11.96 -32.17 -19.85
C LEU A 352 11.01 -33.03 -19.01
N GLU A 353 11.58 -33.73 -18.02
CA GLU A 353 10.77 -34.39 -17.01
C GLU A 353 9.87 -33.37 -16.30
N THR A 354 8.59 -33.75 -16.13
CA THR A 354 7.62 -32.89 -15.45
C THR A 354 7.69 -33.15 -13.95
N VAL A 355 8.19 -32.17 -13.20
CA VAL A 355 8.20 -32.19 -11.74
C VAL A 355 6.94 -31.51 -11.23
N ARG A 356 6.14 -32.25 -10.45
CA ARG A 356 4.91 -31.73 -9.84
C ARG A 356 5.06 -31.59 -8.33
N PHE A 357 4.79 -30.41 -7.81
CA PHE A 357 4.64 -30.13 -6.39
C PHE A 357 3.15 -29.97 -6.09
N ASP A 358 2.60 -30.87 -5.29
CA ASP A 358 1.24 -30.77 -4.76
C ASP A 358 1.32 -30.06 -3.40
N LEU A 359 0.90 -28.79 -3.35
CA LEU A 359 1.04 -27.93 -2.18
C LEU A 359 -0.05 -28.17 -1.13
N THR A 360 -1.06 -29.00 -1.45
CA THR A 360 -2.02 -29.50 -0.46
C THR A 360 -1.36 -30.44 0.56
N LYS A 361 -0.22 -31.05 0.21
CA LYS A 361 0.56 -31.93 1.08
C LYS A 361 1.71 -31.16 1.72
N GLU A 362 1.75 -31.17 3.05
CA GLU A 362 2.73 -30.38 3.81
C GLU A 362 4.18 -30.78 3.51
N ASP A 363 4.46 -32.07 3.28
CA ASP A 363 5.81 -32.55 2.95
C ASP A 363 6.31 -31.98 1.61
N ARG A 364 5.46 -31.99 0.58
CA ARG A 364 5.79 -31.45 -0.75
C ARG A 364 5.89 -29.94 -0.74
N ARG A 365 5.10 -29.26 0.09
CA ARG A 365 5.22 -27.82 0.34
C ARG A 365 6.57 -27.49 0.97
N LYS A 366 6.98 -28.20 2.02
CA LYS A 366 8.29 -28.02 2.69
C LYS A 366 9.45 -28.28 1.74
N GLU A 367 9.34 -29.26 0.84
CA GLU A 367 10.34 -29.54 -0.19
C GLU A 367 10.51 -28.35 -1.15
N LEU A 368 9.42 -27.77 -1.65
CA LEU A 368 9.47 -26.58 -2.49
C LEU A 368 10.03 -25.37 -1.73
N GLU A 369 9.57 -25.14 -0.49
CA GLU A 369 10.09 -24.07 0.36
C GLU A 369 11.60 -24.23 0.62
N SER A 370 12.08 -25.46 0.82
CA SER A 370 13.51 -25.75 0.95
C SER A 370 14.26 -25.45 -0.35
N ALA A 371 13.71 -25.83 -1.50
CA ALA A 371 14.30 -25.52 -2.81
C ALA A 371 14.38 -24.00 -3.05
N LEU A 372 13.33 -23.25 -2.73
CA LEU A 372 13.30 -21.79 -2.84
C LEU A 372 14.29 -21.12 -1.89
N ASN A 373 14.35 -21.55 -0.63
CA ASN A 373 15.21 -20.95 0.39
C ASN A 373 16.69 -21.36 0.25
N GLN A 374 16.99 -22.66 0.37
CA GLN A 374 18.35 -23.21 0.41
C GLN A 374 18.91 -23.45 -0.98
N GLY A 375 18.09 -23.97 -1.89
CA GLY A 375 18.48 -24.28 -3.27
C GLY A 375 18.57 -23.07 -4.19
N TYR A 376 18.44 -21.85 -3.65
CA TYR A 376 18.34 -20.62 -4.42
C TYR A 376 17.23 -20.63 -5.49
N GLY A 377 16.15 -21.39 -5.28
CA GLY A 377 15.07 -21.53 -6.25
C GLY A 377 15.46 -22.36 -7.48
N ARG A 378 16.62 -23.02 -7.44
CA ARG A 378 17.09 -23.87 -8.52
C ARG A 378 16.38 -25.21 -8.49
N LEU A 379 15.74 -25.56 -9.61
CA LEU A 379 15.13 -26.87 -9.81
C LEU A 379 15.96 -27.69 -10.79
N GLN A 380 16.31 -28.91 -10.37
CA GLN A 380 16.91 -29.90 -11.24
C GLN A 380 15.81 -30.55 -12.08
N LEU A 381 15.87 -30.38 -13.40
CA LEU A 381 15.00 -31.06 -14.35
C LEU A 381 15.88 -31.99 -15.18
N SER A 382 15.49 -33.26 -15.28
CA SER A 382 16.20 -34.22 -16.13
C SER A 382 15.68 -34.12 -17.58
N THR A 383 16.57 -34.30 -18.55
CA THR A 383 16.20 -34.32 -19.98
C THR A 383 15.73 -35.72 -20.37
N THR A 384 14.50 -35.81 -20.87
CA THR A 384 13.95 -37.09 -21.33
C THR A 384 14.45 -37.39 -22.75
N GLY A 385 15.65 -37.99 -22.85
CA GLY A 385 16.15 -38.89 -23.91
C GLY A 385 15.97 -38.60 -25.41
N MET A 386 15.32 -37.52 -25.85
CA MET A 386 14.96 -37.31 -27.25
C MET A 386 15.42 -35.94 -27.73
N LEU A 387 16.69 -35.85 -28.12
CA LEU A 387 17.22 -34.80 -28.97
C LEU A 387 16.60 -34.97 -30.37
N VAL A 388 15.57 -34.19 -30.69
CA VAL A 388 15.04 -34.07 -32.06
C VAL A 388 15.07 -32.60 -32.40
N TYR A 389 16.13 -32.22 -33.11
CA TYR A 389 16.25 -31.10 -34.05
C TYR A 389 15.51 -29.79 -33.74
N PHE A 390 16.33 -28.78 -33.43
CA PHE A 390 16.28 -27.36 -33.82
C PHE A 390 14.91 -26.67 -33.96
N ALA A 391 14.73 -25.64 -33.11
CA ALA A 391 13.82 -24.50 -33.21
C ALA A 391 12.49 -24.50 -32.41
N LEU A 392 11.95 -25.63 -31.95
CA LEU A 392 10.67 -25.67 -31.18
C LEU A 392 10.77 -26.25 -29.76
N LYS A 393 11.96 -26.64 -29.30
CA LYS A 393 12.12 -27.69 -28.27
C LYS A 393 12.41 -27.27 -26.83
N TRP A 394 12.26 -26.01 -26.49
CA TRP A 394 12.77 -25.46 -25.24
C TRP A 394 11.72 -24.58 -24.54
N CYS A 395 10.46 -25.01 -24.56
CA CYS A 395 9.41 -24.38 -23.78
C CYS A 395 9.25 -25.09 -22.43
N ILE A 396 9.71 -24.43 -21.35
CA ILE A 396 9.28 -24.80 -20.00
C ILE A 396 7.88 -24.23 -19.81
N LEU A 397 6.95 -25.11 -19.48
CA LEU A 397 5.58 -24.79 -19.15
C LEU A 397 5.45 -24.91 -17.63
N ILE A 398 5.27 -23.77 -16.96
CA ILE A 398 4.93 -23.73 -15.54
C ILE A 398 3.41 -23.68 -15.48
N ARG A 399 2.77 -24.78 -15.06
CA ARG A 399 1.32 -24.79 -14.77
C ARG A 399 1.12 -24.54 -13.30
N LEU A 400 0.39 -23.48 -13.01
CA LEU A 400 -0.05 -23.13 -11.67
C LEU A 400 -1.53 -23.46 -11.53
N ARG A 401 -1.89 -24.17 -10.46
CA ARG A 401 -3.29 -24.38 -10.11
C ARG A 401 -3.61 -23.59 -8.86
N LEU A 402 -4.41 -22.53 -8.99
CA LEU A 402 -4.81 -21.67 -7.87
C LEU A 402 -5.93 -22.33 -7.05
N LEU A 403 -5.95 -22.07 -5.74
CA LEU A 403 -6.98 -22.57 -4.82
C LEU A 403 -8.35 -21.89 -5.04
N TYR A 404 -8.38 -20.66 -5.56
CA TYR A 404 -9.57 -19.80 -5.66
C TYR A 404 -10.18 -19.68 -7.08
N LEU A 405 -9.95 -20.66 -7.96
CA LEU A 405 -10.71 -20.79 -9.21
C LEU A 405 -11.75 -21.92 -9.07
N GLN A 406 -12.82 -21.63 -8.33
CA GLN A 406 -14.14 -22.26 -8.46
C GLN A 406 -15.21 -21.17 -8.53
#